data_AF-A0A9D8FIR1-F1
#
_entry.id   AF-A0A9D8FIR1-F1
#
_cell.length_a   1.000
_cell.length_b   1.000
_cell.length_c   1.000
_cell.angle_alpha   90.00
_cell.angle_beta   90.00
_cell.angle_gamma   90.00
#
_symmetry.space_group_name_H-M   'P 1'
#
loop_
_entity.id
_entity.type
_entity.pdbx_description
1 polymer ?
#
loop_
_entity_poly.entity_id
_entity_poly.type
_entity_poly.pdbx_seq_one_letter_code
_entity_poly.pdbx_strand_id
1 'polypeptide(L)'
;MLFVMVGAIVGAVIGSYFFNVFFAGFEEVPERIRALDFAGKTVLGGIAGGFMGVELAKKKIGYPHSTGDAFAVAIPLGHAIGRIGCLLGGCCFGTPCTLPWAITYPEGSMAHLTQMVTGIIPETAITSLAVHPAPVYEIIFNLALFGYLWQKRGSYKVRGSSFRLYLAAYGLFRFFEEFVRGDSPFPVDGFLKAPQWLLLMAVAYFGWRYYQNEYKVKVEN
;
A
#
# COMPACT_ATOMS: atom_id res chain seq x y z
N MET A 1 -21.97 0.66 9.06
CA MET A 1 -20.86 0.97 8.13
C MET A 1 -19.87 1.96 8.74
N LEU A 2 -20.29 3.17 9.14
CA LEU A 2 -19.40 4.15 9.79
C LEU A 2 -18.63 3.58 11.00
N PHE A 3 -19.31 2.89 11.92
CA PHE A 3 -18.67 2.23 13.07
C PHE A 3 -17.61 1.18 12.69
N VAL A 4 -17.78 0.51 11.56
CA VAL A 4 -16.82 -0.48 11.05
C VAL A 4 -15.58 0.21 10.49
N MET A 5 -15.75 1.34 9.81
CA MET A 5 -14.63 2.16 9.32
C MET A 5 -13.86 2.79 10.48
N VAL A 6 -14.56 3.32 11.48
CA VAL A 6 -13.94 3.83 12.71
C VAL A 6 -13.18 2.71 13.44
N GLY A 7 -13.78 1.53 13.57
CA GLY A 7 -13.11 0.36 14.12
C GLY A 7 -11.84 -0.02 13.35
N ALA A 8 -11.88 0.01 12.02
CA ALA A 8 -10.71 -0.24 11.18
C ALA A 8 -9.58 0.78 11.41
N ILE A 9 -9.90 2.08 11.42
CA ILE A 9 -8.92 3.15 11.60
C ILE A 9 -8.31 3.09 13.00
N VAL A 10 -9.14 3.03 14.03
CA VAL A 10 -8.67 2.95 15.43
C VAL A 10 -7.87 1.69 15.66
N GLY A 11 -8.36 0.55 15.17
CA GLY A 11 -7.66 -0.72 15.24
C GLY A 11 -6.30 -0.69 14.54
N ALA A 12 -6.22 -0.10 13.34
CA ALA A 12 -4.97 0.00 12.60
C ALA A 12 -3.95 0.91 13.29
N VAL A 13 -4.38 2.06 13.83
CA VAL A 13 -3.50 2.97 14.57
C VAL A 13 -2.96 2.29 15.82
N ILE A 14 -3.84 1.73 16.65
CA ILE A 14 -3.44 1.06 17.90
C ILE A 14 -2.57 -0.17 17.60
N GLY A 15 -2.96 -1.00 16.64
CA GLY A 15 -2.22 -2.19 16.26
C GLY A 15 -0.84 -1.86 15.69
N SER A 16 -0.72 -0.84 14.84
CA SER A 16 0.57 -0.41 14.28
C SER A 16 1.56 0.04 15.35
N TYR A 17 1.04 0.67 16.42
CA TYR A 17 1.83 1.14 17.57
C TYR A 17 2.18 -0.01 18.51
N PHE A 18 1.20 -0.83 18.89
CA PHE A 18 1.41 -1.96 19.81
C PHE A 18 2.44 -2.96 19.27
N PHE A 19 2.35 -3.30 17.98
CA PHE A 19 3.33 -4.20 17.37
C PHE A 19 4.70 -3.54 17.20
N ASN A 20 4.79 -2.23 16.97
CA ASN A 20 6.08 -1.53 16.97
C ASN A 20 6.76 -1.68 18.34
N VAL A 21 6.03 -1.37 19.41
CA VAL A 21 6.50 -1.51 20.79
C VAL A 21 6.95 -2.94 21.10
N PHE A 22 6.18 -3.93 20.66
CA PHE A 22 6.51 -5.34 20.86
C PHE A 22 7.82 -5.75 20.18
N PHE A 23 8.11 -5.24 18.98
CA PHE A 23 9.34 -5.55 18.24
C PHE A 23 10.54 -4.67 18.63
N ALA A 24 10.32 -3.42 19.02
CA ALA A 24 11.38 -2.47 19.40
C ALA A 24 11.85 -2.62 20.86
N GLY A 25 11.11 -3.34 21.70
CA GLY A 25 11.42 -3.53 23.11
C GLY A 25 10.62 -2.59 24.02
N PHE A 26 10.17 -3.11 25.17
CA PHE A 26 9.27 -2.41 26.09
C PHE A 26 9.95 -1.27 26.87
N GLU A 27 11.28 -1.16 26.83
CA GLU A 27 12.04 -0.21 27.65
C GLU A 27 11.95 1.24 27.13
N GLU A 28 11.80 1.46 25.82
CA GLU A 28 11.72 2.80 25.21
C GLU A 28 10.29 3.38 25.13
N VAL A 29 9.28 2.60 25.56
CA VAL A 29 7.85 2.91 25.37
C VAL A 29 7.38 4.15 26.14
N PRO A 30 7.76 4.35 27.42
CA PRO A 30 7.27 5.50 28.19
C PRO A 30 7.75 6.84 27.63
N GLU A 31 8.97 6.90 27.11
CA GLU A 31 9.55 8.12 26.52
C GLU A 31 8.94 8.42 25.15
N ARG A 32 8.77 7.42 24.28
CA ARG A 32 8.15 7.61 22.96
C ARG A 32 6.69 8.07 23.04
N ILE A 33 5.91 7.57 24.01
CA ILE A 33 4.53 8.03 24.26
C ILE A 33 4.51 9.49 24.71
N ARG A 34 5.42 9.88 25.62
CA ARG A 34 5.51 11.26 26.12
C ARG A 34 5.98 12.25 25.06
N ALA A 35 6.87 11.82 24.16
CA ALA A 35 7.36 12.63 23.06
C ALA A 35 6.36 12.78 21.90
N LEU A 36 5.20 12.11 21.95
CA LEU A 36 4.28 11.99 20.80
C LEU A 36 5.03 11.52 19.54
N ASP A 37 6.06 10.70 19.73
CA ASP A 37 6.87 10.22 18.62
C ASP A 37 6.15 9.05 17.95
N PHE A 38 5.51 9.36 16.83
CA PHE A 38 4.83 8.38 15.98
C PHE A 38 5.76 7.77 14.92
N ALA A 39 7.08 7.98 15.02
CA ALA A 39 8.06 7.33 14.17
C ALA A 39 8.12 5.81 14.43
N GLY A 40 8.16 5.03 13.34
CA GLY A 40 8.30 3.56 13.40
C GLY A 40 7.00 2.74 13.34
N LYS A 41 5.95 3.18 12.63
CA LYS A 41 4.72 2.36 12.52
C LYS A 41 4.96 1.06 11.75
N THR A 42 4.48 -0.06 12.30
CA THR A 42 4.54 -1.34 11.59
C THR A 42 3.33 -1.52 10.67
N VAL A 43 3.59 -1.85 9.40
CA VAL A 43 2.52 -2.16 8.44
C VAL A 43 1.75 -3.40 8.86
N LEU A 44 2.46 -4.43 9.35
CA LEU A 44 1.87 -5.67 9.87
C LEU A 44 0.91 -5.41 11.04
N GLY A 45 1.32 -4.60 12.01
CA GLY A 45 0.46 -4.23 13.14
C GLY A 45 -0.76 -3.43 12.70
N GLY A 46 -0.60 -2.55 11.70
CA GLY A 46 -1.71 -1.80 11.12
C GLY A 46 -2.75 -2.70 10.45
N ILE A 47 -2.31 -3.68 9.65
CA ILE A 47 -3.21 -4.63 8.98
C ILE A 47 -3.93 -5.51 10.00
N ALA A 48 -3.18 -6.11 10.93
CA ALA A 48 -3.74 -7.01 11.95
C ALA A 48 -4.71 -6.27 12.89
N GLY A 49 -4.30 -5.10 13.39
CA GLY A 49 -5.13 -4.26 14.24
C GLY A 49 -6.37 -3.74 13.53
N GLY A 50 -6.25 -3.33 12.27
CA GLY A 50 -7.39 -2.90 11.45
C GLY A 50 -8.41 -4.01 11.24
N PHE A 51 -7.94 -5.23 10.93
CA PHE A 51 -8.81 -6.41 10.79
C PHE A 51 -9.53 -6.75 12.11
N MET A 52 -8.81 -6.78 13.23
CA MET A 52 -9.41 -7.01 14.54
C MET A 52 -10.44 -5.93 14.90
N GLY A 53 -10.14 -4.66 14.62
CA GLY A 53 -11.03 -3.53 14.84
C GLY A 53 -12.34 -3.63 14.03
N VAL A 54 -12.26 -4.09 12.78
CA VAL A 54 -13.42 -4.38 11.94
C VAL A 54 -14.30 -5.47 12.53
N GLU A 55 -13.71 -6.61 12.93
CA GLU A 55 -14.48 -7.74 13.46
C GLU A 55 -15.10 -7.44 14.82
N LEU A 56 -14.39 -6.71 15.70
CA LEU A 56 -14.94 -6.24 16.98
C LEU A 56 -16.08 -5.25 16.78
N ALA A 57 -15.94 -4.30 15.85
CA ALA A 57 -17.00 -3.35 15.54
C ALA A 57 -18.23 -4.06 14.97
N LYS A 58 -18.06 -5.01 14.05
CA LYS A 58 -19.14 -5.84 13.49
C LYS A 58 -19.86 -6.64 14.58
N LYS A 59 -19.11 -7.27 15.49
CA LYS A 59 -19.67 -8.03 16.61
C LYS A 59 -20.50 -7.14 17.53
N LYS A 60 -20.03 -5.93 17.84
CA LYS A 60 -20.77 -4.98 18.71
C LYS A 60 -22.07 -4.46 18.10
N ILE A 61 -22.10 -4.24 16.79
CA ILE A 61 -23.29 -3.72 16.10
C ILE A 61 -24.18 -4.84 15.51
N GLY A 62 -23.82 -6.12 15.71
CA GLY A 62 -24.55 -7.26 15.18
C GLY A 62 -24.58 -7.34 13.65
N TYR A 63 -23.57 -6.83 12.94
CA TYR A 63 -23.58 -6.80 11.47
C TYR A 63 -23.11 -8.13 10.87
N PRO A 64 -23.97 -8.90 10.18
CA PRO A 64 -23.67 -10.27 9.77
C PRO A 64 -23.00 -10.37 8.39
N HIS A 65 -22.88 -9.26 7.64
CA HIS A 65 -22.43 -9.30 6.25
C HIS A 65 -20.92 -9.03 6.10
N SER A 66 -20.34 -9.61 5.05
CA SER A 66 -18.96 -9.32 4.64
C SER A 66 -18.85 -7.88 4.15
N THR A 67 -17.84 -7.17 4.65
CA THR A 67 -17.59 -5.75 4.34
C THR A 67 -16.47 -5.55 3.31
N GLY A 68 -15.87 -6.64 2.82
CA GLY A 68 -14.70 -6.60 1.92
C GLY A 68 -14.92 -5.75 0.66
N ASP A 69 -16.13 -5.77 0.09
CA ASP A 69 -16.43 -4.99 -1.12
C ASP A 69 -16.51 -3.48 -0.87
N ALA A 70 -16.87 -3.06 0.35
CA ALA A 70 -16.81 -1.65 0.74
C ALA A 70 -15.36 -1.20 0.93
N PHE A 71 -14.53 -2.06 1.50
CA PHE A 71 -13.09 -1.82 1.64
C PHE A 71 -12.37 -1.79 0.29
N ALA A 72 -12.83 -2.57 -0.70
CA ALA A 72 -12.26 -2.56 -2.06
C ALA A 72 -12.25 -1.17 -2.70
N VAL A 73 -13.20 -0.30 -2.32
CA VAL A 73 -13.27 1.07 -2.82
C VAL A 73 -12.56 2.05 -1.86
N ALA A 74 -12.67 1.85 -0.55
CA ALA A 74 -12.02 2.73 0.42
C ALA A 74 -10.48 2.63 0.40
N ILE A 75 -9.93 1.43 0.18
CA ILE A 75 -8.49 1.18 0.24
C ILE A 75 -7.71 1.94 -0.84
N PRO A 76 -8.06 1.87 -2.15
CA PRO A 76 -7.34 2.63 -3.18
C PRO A 76 -7.30 4.13 -2.89
N LEU A 77 -8.42 4.71 -2.43
CA LEU A 77 -8.47 6.13 -2.08
C LEU A 77 -7.53 6.46 -0.90
N GLY A 78 -7.59 5.66 0.17
CA GLY A 78 -6.70 5.82 1.32
C GLY A 78 -5.23 5.66 0.93
N HIS A 79 -4.93 4.75 0.01
CA HIS A 79 -3.58 4.51 -0.48
C HIS A 79 -3.08 5.69 -1.33
N ALA A 80 -3.90 6.22 -2.23
CA ALA A 80 -3.57 7.42 -3.00
C ALA A 80 -3.22 8.61 -2.07
N ILE A 81 -4.03 8.83 -1.02
CA ILE A 81 -3.76 9.90 -0.03
C ILE A 81 -2.43 9.62 0.70
N GLY A 82 -2.20 8.38 1.14
CA GLY A 82 -0.95 8.00 1.82
C GLY A 82 0.30 8.22 0.96
N ARG A 83 0.20 7.99 -0.36
CA ARG A 83 1.32 8.18 -1.30
C ARG A 83 1.67 9.64 -1.54
N ILE A 84 0.76 10.58 -1.30
CA ILE A 84 1.10 12.01 -1.28
C ILE A 84 2.12 12.29 -0.17
N GLY A 85 1.94 11.68 1.00
CA GLY A 85 2.93 11.76 2.09
C GLY A 85 4.29 11.17 1.68
N CYS A 86 4.31 10.05 0.97
CA CYS A 86 5.55 9.46 0.45
C CYS A 86 6.25 10.38 -0.55
N LEU A 87 5.48 10.99 -1.45
CA LEU A 87 5.98 11.94 -2.43
C LEU A 87 6.61 13.16 -1.75
N LEU A 88 5.96 13.72 -0.74
CA LEU A 88 6.51 14.88 -0.02
C LEU A 88 7.71 14.52 0.86
N GLY A 89 7.73 13.33 1.45
CA GLY A 89 8.83 12.83 2.28
C GLY A 89 10.01 12.27 1.49
N GLY A 90 9.90 12.16 0.17
CA GLY A 90 10.93 11.57 -0.70
C GLY A 90 11.21 10.09 -0.42
N CYS A 91 10.25 9.33 0.10
CA CYS A 91 10.37 7.89 0.33
C CYS A 91 9.67 7.08 -0.77
N CYS A 92 10.02 5.79 -0.89
CA CYS A 92 9.55 4.91 -1.97
C CYS A 92 9.85 5.47 -3.37
N PHE A 93 11.04 6.06 -3.55
CA PHE A 93 11.49 6.61 -4.81
C PHE A 93 11.85 5.50 -5.82
N GLY A 94 11.78 5.84 -7.11
CA GLY A 94 12.15 4.92 -8.16
C GLY A 94 13.66 4.91 -8.48
N THR A 95 14.06 4.12 -9.46
CA THR A 95 15.43 4.09 -9.97
C THR A 95 15.77 5.42 -10.67
N PRO A 96 17.06 5.79 -10.75
CA PRO A 96 17.49 6.96 -11.51
C PRO A 96 17.08 6.87 -12.98
N CYS A 97 16.53 7.95 -13.54
CA CYS A 97 16.13 8.01 -14.95
C CYS A 97 16.22 9.42 -15.53
N THR A 98 16.28 9.50 -16.86
CA THR A 98 16.41 10.75 -17.63
C THR A 98 15.11 11.18 -18.30
N LEU A 99 13.98 10.60 -17.88
CA LEU A 99 12.66 10.89 -18.44
C LEU A 99 12.24 12.35 -18.11
N PRO A 100 11.43 13.00 -18.97
CA PRO A 100 11.09 14.43 -18.79
C PRO A 100 10.19 14.70 -17.58
N TRP A 101 9.58 13.68 -16.99
CA TRP A 101 8.77 13.76 -15.76
C TRP A 101 9.50 13.16 -14.55
N ALA A 102 10.79 12.87 -14.65
CA ALA A 102 11.60 12.46 -13.50
C ALA A 102 11.64 13.60 -12.48
N ILE A 103 11.69 13.25 -11.19
CA ILE A 103 11.72 14.23 -10.10
C ILE A 103 13.01 14.08 -9.30
N THR A 104 13.48 15.19 -8.76
CA THR A 104 14.61 15.25 -7.83
C THR A 104 14.10 15.64 -6.46
N TYR A 105 14.70 15.07 -5.42
CA TYR A 105 14.37 15.42 -4.04
C TYR A 105 15.46 16.29 -3.42
N PRO A 106 15.09 17.27 -2.57
CA PRO A 106 16.06 18.14 -1.92
C PRO A 106 16.89 17.40 -0.87
N GLU A 107 17.96 18.06 -0.42
CA GLU A 107 18.80 17.64 0.71
C GLU A 107 17.94 17.26 1.94
N GLY A 108 18.37 16.22 2.68
CA GLY A 108 17.66 15.70 3.84
C GLY A 108 16.44 14.82 3.56
N SER A 109 16.00 14.71 2.30
CA SER A 109 14.96 13.73 1.91
C SER A 109 15.48 12.29 1.95
N MET A 110 14.59 11.31 2.12
CA MET A 110 14.97 9.89 2.19
C MET A 110 15.68 9.40 0.91
N ALA A 111 15.22 9.84 -0.27
CA ALA A 111 15.86 9.53 -1.55
C ALA A 111 17.29 10.06 -1.64
N HIS A 112 17.48 11.32 -1.25
CA HIS A 112 18.78 11.96 -1.23
C HIS A 112 19.74 11.29 -0.23
N LEU A 113 19.29 11.07 1.01
CA LEU A 113 20.07 10.40 2.05
C LEU A 113 20.47 8.97 1.64
N THR A 114 19.55 8.22 1.05
CA THR A 114 19.84 6.85 0.60
C THR A 114 20.88 6.85 -0.52
N GLN A 115 20.78 7.78 -1.48
CA GLN A 115 21.76 7.89 -2.56
C GLN A 115 23.14 8.37 -2.08
N MET A 116 23.19 9.26 -1.07
CA MET A 116 24.45 9.66 -0.43
C MET A 116 25.10 8.47 0.30
N VAL A 117 24.35 7.80 1.17
CA VAL A 117 24.87 6.69 1.99
C VAL A 117 25.33 5.50 1.13
N THR A 118 24.67 5.27 -0.01
CA THR A 118 25.08 4.24 -0.99
C THR A 118 26.22 4.67 -1.90
N GLY A 119 26.71 5.91 -1.78
CA GLY A 119 27.82 6.45 -2.57
C GLY A 119 27.47 6.77 -4.03
N ILE A 120 26.19 6.87 -4.37
CA ILE A 120 25.72 7.19 -5.73
C ILE A 120 25.90 8.70 -6.04
N ILE A 121 25.72 9.54 -5.02
CA ILE A 121 25.94 10.99 -5.10
C ILE A 121 26.97 11.43 -4.06
N PRO A 122 27.76 12.49 -4.34
CA PRO A 122 28.72 13.01 -3.37
C PRO A 122 28.00 13.67 -2.19
N GLU A 123 28.67 13.72 -1.02
CA GLU A 123 28.14 14.36 0.20
C GLU A 123 27.87 15.87 0.03
N THR A 124 28.46 16.49 -1.00
CA THR A 124 28.24 17.90 -1.34
C THR A 124 27.02 18.13 -2.23
N ALA A 125 26.33 17.07 -2.67
CA ALA A 125 25.15 17.20 -3.51
C ALA A 125 23.98 17.80 -2.70
N ILE A 126 23.31 18.79 -3.27
CA ILE A 126 22.13 19.44 -2.63
C ILE A 126 20.80 18.79 -3.04
N THR A 127 20.83 17.87 -4.01
CA THR A 127 19.66 17.18 -4.55
C THR A 127 19.97 15.72 -4.84
N SER A 128 18.94 14.86 -4.80
CA SER A 128 19.03 13.51 -5.36
C SER A 128 19.22 13.54 -6.88
N LEU A 129 19.65 12.42 -7.45
CA LEU A 129 19.50 12.18 -8.88
C LEU A 129 18.03 12.23 -9.28
N ALA A 130 17.79 12.56 -10.55
CA ALA A 130 16.47 12.46 -11.15
C ALA A 130 16.01 10.98 -11.13
N VAL A 131 14.88 10.72 -10.50
CA VAL A 131 14.34 9.37 -10.31
C VAL A 131 12.92 9.26 -10.86
N HIS A 132 12.49 8.03 -11.15
CA HIS A 132 11.08 7.75 -11.44
C HIS A 132 10.22 8.21 -10.25
N PRO A 133 9.17 9.02 -10.46
CA PRO A 133 8.22 9.39 -9.42
C PRO A 133 7.26 8.23 -9.11
N ALA A 134 7.78 7.12 -8.58
CA ALA A 134 6.99 5.93 -8.25
C ALA A 134 5.74 6.24 -7.40
N PRO A 135 5.80 7.11 -6.35
CA PRO A 135 4.61 7.49 -5.60
C PRO A 135 3.52 8.14 -6.47
N VAL A 136 3.89 8.92 -7.50
CA VAL A 136 2.93 9.53 -8.43
C VAL A 136 2.26 8.47 -9.30
N TYR A 137 3.01 7.48 -9.80
CA TYR A 137 2.44 6.35 -10.54
C TYR A 137 1.42 5.60 -9.67
N GLU A 138 1.73 5.37 -8.41
CA GLU A 138 0.82 4.72 -7.46
C GLU A 138 -0.43 5.57 -7.18
N ILE A 139 -0.30 6.90 -7.04
CA ILE A 139 -1.44 7.81 -6.84
C ILE A 139 -2.38 7.74 -8.03
N ILE A 140 -1.85 7.91 -9.25
CA ILE A 140 -2.65 7.91 -10.48
C ILE A 140 -3.38 6.58 -10.63
N PHE A 141 -2.67 5.46 -10.45
CA PHE A 141 -3.25 4.13 -10.54
C PHE A 141 -4.37 3.92 -9.51
N ASN A 142 -4.12 4.27 -8.24
CA ASN A 142 -5.10 4.07 -7.18
C ASN A 142 -6.34 4.96 -7.33
N LEU A 143 -6.19 6.20 -7.82
CA LEU A 143 -7.33 7.08 -8.12
C LEU A 143 -8.14 6.57 -9.32
N ALA A 144 -7.47 6.05 -10.36
CA ALA A 144 -8.14 5.43 -11.50
C ALA A 144 -8.90 4.17 -11.07
N LEU A 145 -8.27 3.31 -10.25
CA LEU A 145 -8.88 2.11 -9.72
C LEU A 145 -10.06 2.42 -8.79
N PHE A 146 -9.92 3.44 -7.93
CA PHE A 146 -11.02 3.98 -7.12
C PHE A 146 -12.20 4.40 -8.01
N GLY A 147 -11.95 5.24 -9.02
CA GLY A 147 -12.98 5.73 -9.93
C GLY A 147 -13.70 4.58 -10.65
N TYR A 148 -12.94 3.61 -11.15
CA TYR A 148 -13.48 2.42 -11.80
C TYR A 148 -14.36 1.57 -10.86
N LEU A 149 -13.85 1.24 -9.67
CA LEU A 149 -14.59 0.43 -8.70
C LEU A 149 -15.81 1.17 -8.15
N TRP A 150 -15.71 2.49 -7.97
CA TRP A 150 -16.82 3.35 -7.55
C TRP A 150 -17.94 3.41 -8.59
N GLN A 151 -17.60 3.49 -9.87
CA GLN A 151 -18.57 3.45 -10.97
C GLN A 151 -19.27 2.09 -11.06
N LYS A 152 -18.52 1.00 -10.82
CA LYS A 152 -19.03 -0.38 -10.91
C LYS A 152 -19.62 -0.92 -9.61
N ARG A 153 -19.70 -0.14 -8.53
CA ARG A 153 -20.05 -0.62 -7.17
C ARG A 153 -21.41 -1.33 -7.04
N GLY A 154 -22.33 -1.14 -7.99
CA GLY A 154 -23.62 -1.84 -8.05
C GLY A 154 -23.71 -2.93 -9.13
N SER A 155 -22.65 -3.12 -9.92
CA SER A 155 -22.64 -4.03 -11.07
C SER A 155 -22.10 -5.44 -10.76
N TYR A 156 -21.66 -5.68 -9.52
CA TYR A 156 -21.10 -6.95 -9.07
C TYR A 156 -22.19 -7.83 -8.47
N LYS A 157 -22.41 -9.02 -9.04
CA LYS A 157 -23.42 -9.99 -8.57
C LYS A 157 -22.91 -10.78 -7.35
N VAL A 158 -21.62 -11.12 -7.33
CA VAL A 158 -21.04 -11.95 -6.28
C VAL A 158 -20.29 -11.12 -5.23
N ARG A 159 -20.60 -11.36 -3.95
CA ARG A 159 -19.89 -10.74 -2.83
C ARG A 159 -18.40 -11.11 -2.84
N GLY A 160 -17.55 -10.13 -2.57
CA GLY A 160 -16.10 -10.23 -2.62
C GLY A 160 -15.50 -10.04 -4.01
N SER A 161 -16.30 -9.88 -5.07
CA SER A 161 -15.79 -9.72 -6.43
C SER A 161 -15.02 -8.42 -6.62
N SER A 162 -15.49 -7.29 -6.07
CA SER A 162 -14.77 -6.02 -6.18
C SER A 162 -13.46 -6.06 -5.41
N PHE A 163 -13.43 -6.71 -4.24
CA PHE A 163 -12.21 -6.87 -3.46
C PHE A 163 -11.16 -7.77 -4.14
N ARG A 164 -11.59 -8.88 -4.76
CA ARG A 164 -10.68 -9.74 -5.54
C ARG A 164 -10.12 -9.02 -6.76
N LEU A 165 -10.95 -8.24 -7.45
CA LEU A 165 -10.52 -7.42 -8.58
C LEU A 165 -9.50 -6.37 -8.13
N TYR A 166 -9.74 -5.71 -6.99
CA TYR A 166 -8.78 -4.80 -6.37
C TYR A 166 -7.43 -5.49 -6.13
N LEU A 167 -7.41 -6.66 -5.47
CA LEU A 167 -6.17 -7.39 -5.19
C LEU A 167 -5.42 -7.80 -6.46
N ALA A 168 -6.14 -8.26 -7.49
CA ALA A 168 -5.53 -8.62 -8.77
C ALA A 168 -4.99 -7.39 -9.51
N ALA A 169 -5.76 -6.31 -9.58
CA ALA A 169 -5.36 -5.09 -10.29
C ALA A 169 -4.16 -4.42 -9.60
N TYR A 170 -4.22 -4.24 -8.28
CA TYR A 170 -3.13 -3.67 -7.50
C TYR A 170 -1.89 -4.57 -7.52
N GLY A 171 -2.07 -5.89 -7.41
CA GLY A 171 -0.96 -6.84 -7.50
C GLY A 171 -0.24 -6.78 -8.85
N LEU A 172 -1.00 -6.63 -9.95
CA LEU A 172 -0.45 -6.50 -11.29
C LEU A 172 0.29 -5.17 -11.48
N PHE A 173 -0.29 -4.06 -11.03
CA PHE A 173 0.38 -2.77 -11.04
C PHE A 173 1.68 -2.83 -10.23
N ARG A 174 1.63 -3.38 -9.01
CA ARG A 174 2.78 -3.50 -8.14
C ARG A 174 3.88 -4.37 -8.74
N PHE A 175 3.52 -5.42 -9.49
CA PHE A 175 4.49 -6.24 -10.22
C PHE A 175 5.32 -5.42 -11.20
N PHE A 176 4.68 -4.53 -11.97
CA PHE A 176 5.36 -3.65 -12.93
C PHE A 176 6.13 -2.52 -12.23
N GLU A 177 5.54 -1.93 -11.20
CA GLU A 177 6.19 -0.87 -10.42
C GLU A 177 7.47 -1.36 -9.74
N GLU A 178 7.52 -2.64 -9.35
CA GLU A 178 8.69 -3.21 -8.72
C GLU A 178 9.93 -3.17 -9.62
N PHE A 179 9.78 -3.09 -10.95
CA PHE A 179 10.93 -2.90 -11.86
C PHE A 179 11.55 -1.51 -11.78
N VAL A 180 10.75 -0.50 -11.48
CA VAL A 180 11.21 0.89 -11.38
C VAL A 180 11.52 1.30 -9.94
N ARG A 181 11.37 0.41 -8.95
CA ARG A 181 11.62 0.70 -7.53
C ARG A 181 13.12 0.82 -7.22
N GLY A 182 13.52 1.98 -6.69
CA GLY A 182 14.91 2.29 -6.35
C GLY A 182 15.32 1.90 -4.92
N ASP A 183 14.34 1.71 -4.02
CA ASP A 183 14.56 1.33 -2.61
C ASP A 183 14.64 -0.18 -2.38
N SER A 184 14.51 -1.00 -3.44
CA SER A 184 14.71 -2.45 -3.39
C SER A 184 15.57 -2.90 -4.57
N PRO A 185 16.85 -3.21 -4.37
CA PRO A 185 17.74 -3.61 -5.46
C PRO A 185 17.34 -4.97 -6.05
N PHE A 186 17.69 -5.21 -7.31
CA PHE A 186 17.51 -6.51 -7.94
C PHE A 186 18.49 -7.55 -7.35
N PRO A 187 18.07 -8.81 -7.19
CA PRO A 187 18.98 -9.89 -6.79
C PRO A 187 20.04 -10.13 -7.86
N VAL A 188 21.27 -10.45 -7.42
CA VAL A 188 22.45 -10.63 -8.28
C VAL A 188 22.25 -11.71 -9.35
N ASP A 189 21.45 -12.75 -9.05
CA ASP A 189 21.26 -13.92 -9.91
C ASP A 189 19.83 -14.08 -10.47
N GLY A 190 18.97 -13.07 -10.35
CA GLY A 190 17.53 -13.21 -10.63
C GLY A 190 16.94 -12.16 -11.56
N PHE A 191 16.14 -12.61 -12.54
CA PHE A 191 15.37 -11.73 -13.43
C PHE A 191 14.20 -11.04 -12.71
N LEU A 192 13.64 -11.69 -11.68
CA LEU A 192 12.52 -11.17 -10.88
C LEU A 192 12.87 -11.11 -9.39
N LYS A 193 12.42 -10.06 -8.71
CA LYS A 193 12.54 -9.91 -7.25
C LYS A 193 11.61 -10.89 -6.53
N ALA A 194 11.95 -11.30 -5.31
CA ALA A 194 11.12 -12.20 -4.50
C ALA A 194 9.65 -11.73 -4.36
N PRO A 195 9.35 -10.42 -4.17
CA PRO A 195 7.96 -9.95 -4.15
C PRO A 195 7.22 -10.17 -5.47
N GLN A 196 7.89 -10.10 -6.63
CA GLN A 196 7.26 -10.24 -7.94
C GLN A 196 6.69 -11.65 -8.15
N TRP A 197 7.36 -12.69 -7.66
CA TRP A 197 6.84 -14.06 -7.68
C TRP A 197 5.55 -14.21 -6.87
N LEU A 198 5.53 -13.66 -5.65
CA LEU A 198 4.33 -13.66 -4.81
C LEU A 198 3.18 -12.91 -5.49
N LEU A 199 3.47 -11.74 -6.06
CA LEU A 199 2.48 -10.92 -6.76
C LEU A 199 1.91 -11.66 -7.98
N LEU A 200 2.73 -12.35 -8.77
CA LEU A 200 2.28 -13.11 -9.93
C LEU A 200 1.30 -14.23 -9.52
N MET A 201 1.63 -14.97 -8.46
CA MET A 201 0.72 -16.00 -7.91
C MET A 201 -0.59 -15.39 -7.39
N ALA A 202 -0.51 -14.27 -6.67
CA ALA A 202 -1.68 -13.57 -6.15
C ALA A 202 -2.59 -13.06 -7.29
N VAL A 203 -2.01 -12.45 -8.32
CA VAL A 203 -2.74 -11.94 -9.49
C VAL A 203 -3.44 -13.10 -10.22
N ALA A 204 -2.73 -14.20 -10.46
CA ALA A 204 -3.31 -15.38 -11.10
C ALA A 204 -4.48 -15.95 -10.28
N TYR A 205 -4.30 -16.12 -8.96
CA TYR A 205 -5.32 -16.66 -8.07
C TYR A 205 -6.56 -15.74 -7.98
N PHE A 206 -6.38 -14.45 -7.66
CA PHE A 206 -7.49 -13.53 -7.48
C PHE A 206 -8.17 -13.18 -8.80
N GLY A 207 -7.41 -13.06 -9.89
CA GLY A 207 -7.94 -12.85 -11.24
C GLY A 207 -8.79 -14.03 -11.72
N TRP A 208 -8.29 -15.26 -11.55
CA TRP A 208 -9.05 -16.47 -11.88
C TRP A 208 -10.33 -16.59 -11.05
N ARG A 209 -10.25 -16.36 -9.73
CA ARG A 209 -11.43 -16.37 -8.85
C ARG A 209 -12.44 -15.29 -9.23
N TYR A 210 -11.99 -14.10 -9.62
CA TYR A 210 -12.87 -13.05 -10.13
C TYR A 210 -13.58 -13.49 -11.42
N TYR A 211 -12.84 -14.04 -12.38
CA TYR A 211 -13.39 -14.53 -13.65
C TYR A 211 -14.47 -15.61 -13.46
N GLN A 212 -14.19 -16.63 -12.63
CA GLN A 212 -15.12 -17.72 -12.35
C GLN A 212 -16.40 -17.21 -11.67
N ASN A 213 -16.28 -16.28 -10.73
CA ASN A 213 -17.42 -15.87 -9.90
C ASN A 213 -18.29 -14.79 -10.57
N GLU A 214 -17.69 -13.85 -11.31
CA GLU A 214 -18.40 -12.67 -11.79
C GLU A 214 -18.64 -12.70 -13.30
N TYR A 215 -17.64 -13.14 -14.08
CA TYR A 215 -17.72 -13.08 -15.54
C TYR A 215 -18.50 -14.27 -16.10
N LYS A 216 -18.19 -15.50 -15.67
CA LYS A 216 -18.96 -16.70 -16.11
C LYS A 216 -20.44 -16.61 -15.73
N VAL A 217 -20.75 -16.18 -14.51
CA VAL A 217 -22.14 -15.99 -14.04
C VAL A 217 -22.89 -14.91 -14.82
N LYS A 218 -22.20 -13.96 -15.46
CA LYS A 218 -22.82 -12.98 -16.38
C LYS A 218 -23.06 -13.52 -17.78
N VAL A 219 -22.31 -14.53 -18.23
CA VAL A 219 -22.47 -15.14 -19.55
C VAL A 219 -23.55 -16.22 -19.53
N GLU A 220 -23.70 -16.91 -18.39
CA GLU A 220 -24.68 -18.00 -18.21
C GLU A 220 -26.10 -17.51 -17.85
N ASN A 221 -26.30 -16.22 -17.57
CA ASN A 221 -27.60 -15.60 -17.28
C ASN A 221 -27.91 -14.48 -18.28
#